data_AF-A0A1Z9WUL2-F1
#
_entry.id   AF-A0A1Z9WUL2-F1
#
_cell.length_a   1.000
_cell.length_b   1.000
_cell.length_c   1.000
_cell.angle_alpha   90.00
_cell.angle_beta   90.00
_cell.angle_gamma   90.00
#
_symmetry.space_group_name_H-M   'P 1'
#
loop_
_entity.id
_entity.type
_entity.pdbx_description
1 polymer ?
#
loop_
_entity_poly.entity_id
_entity_poly.type
_entity_poly.pdbx_seq_one_letter_code
_entity_poly.pdbx_strand_id
1 'polypeptide(L)'
;MSFTARSTMGLSMETTPENQDPFCEACQPDALVIDAAQLSGFLASASDWEVRTDDTRRYLSATFKFGDFAEAYAYGARVAALADEHGHHPRITIEYGRATIEWWSHKIGDIHALDVELAGLTQELSVSG
;
A
#
# COMPACT_ATOMS: atom_id res chain seq x y z
N MET A 1 10.68 59.01 -4.20
CA MET A 1 9.79 58.47 -5.25
C MET A 1 9.66 56.98 -5.01
N SER A 2 8.42 56.50 -5.00
CA SER A 2 7.97 55.23 -4.40
C SER A 2 8.53 54.00 -5.12
N PHE A 3 9.01 53.02 -4.36
CA PHE A 3 9.26 51.66 -4.83
C PHE A 3 7.94 50.92 -4.89
N THR A 4 7.54 50.44 -6.06
CA THR A 4 6.39 49.52 -6.18
C THR A 4 6.91 48.09 -6.18
N ALA A 5 6.73 47.41 -5.05
CA ALA A 5 7.02 45.99 -4.91
C ALA A 5 6.12 45.18 -5.86
N ARG A 6 6.73 44.30 -6.65
CA ARG A 6 6.02 43.40 -7.56
C ARG A 6 5.39 42.29 -6.72
N SER A 7 4.06 42.27 -6.73
CA SER A 7 3.22 41.29 -6.03
C SER A 7 3.61 39.86 -6.43
N THR A 8 4.08 39.09 -5.45
CA THR A 8 4.15 37.63 -5.51
C THR A 8 2.73 37.09 -5.52
N MET A 9 2.28 36.58 -6.66
CA MET A 9 1.14 35.66 -6.71
C MET A 9 1.52 34.43 -5.88
N GLY A 10 0.88 34.28 -4.72
CA GLY A 10 0.93 33.06 -3.92
C GLY A 10 0.28 31.94 -4.70
N LEU A 11 1.07 30.92 -5.05
CA LEU A 11 0.55 29.65 -5.49
C LEU A 11 -0.02 28.96 -4.25
N SER A 12 -1.34 29.08 -4.06
CA SER A 12 -2.06 28.27 -3.08
C SER A 12 -1.87 26.81 -3.47
N MET A 13 -1.08 26.09 -2.68
CA MET A 13 -1.04 24.64 -2.71
C MET A 13 -2.39 24.18 -2.14
N GLU A 14 -3.39 24.03 -3.01
CA GLU A 14 -4.59 23.29 -2.67
C GLU A 14 -4.16 21.86 -2.34
N THR A 15 -4.31 21.47 -1.09
CA THR A 15 -4.09 20.10 -0.63
C THR A 15 -5.11 19.22 -1.30
N THR A 16 -4.72 18.51 -2.36
CA THR A 16 -5.53 17.43 -2.93
C THR A 16 -5.92 16.50 -1.79
N PRO A 17 -7.22 16.20 -1.58
CA PRO A 17 -7.61 15.27 -0.54
C PRO A 17 -6.90 13.93 -0.79
N GLU A 18 -6.34 13.38 0.28
CA GLU A 18 -5.63 12.11 0.27
C GLU A 18 -6.49 11.03 -0.39
N ASN A 19 -5.87 10.36 -1.37
CA ASN A 19 -6.36 9.32 -2.28
C ASN A 19 -7.61 8.55 -1.76
N GLN A 20 -8.80 9.03 -2.09
CA GLN A 20 -10.06 8.33 -1.80
C GLN A 20 -10.52 7.63 -3.07
N ASP A 21 -10.13 6.36 -3.24
CA ASP A 21 -10.77 5.52 -4.24
C ASP A 21 -12.22 5.25 -3.82
N PRO A 22 -13.23 5.69 -4.59
CA PRO A 22 -14.64 5.53 -4.24
C PRO A 22 -15.12 4.07 -4.21
N PHE A 23 -14.32 3.10 -4.67
CA PHE A 23 -14.68 1.68 -4.71
C PHE A 23 -14.09 0.84 -3.57
N CYS A 24 -13.25 1.44 -2.72
CA CYS A 24 -12.58 0.75 -1.62
C CYS A 24 -13.48 0.62 -0.36
N GLU A 25 -13.89 -0.60 0.02
CA GLU A 25 -14.64 -0.86 1.27
C GLU A 25 -13.80 -0.55 2.51
N ALA A 26 -12.53 -0.94 2.52
CA ALA A 26 -11.61 -0.70 3.62
C ALA A 26 -11.28 0.81 3.81
N CYS A 27 -11.63 1.61 2.82
CA CYS A 27 -11.51 3.06 2.83
C CYS A 27 -12.82 3.73 3.23
N GLN A 28 -13.78 3.04 3.86
CA GLN A 28 -14.95 3.70 4.45
C GLN A 28 -14.63 4.20 5.88
N PRO A 29 -15.27 5.30 6.35
CA PRO A 29 -14.98 5.87 7.68
C PRO A 29 -15.28 4.94 8.88
N ASP A 30 -16.12 3.94 8.67
CA ASP A 30 -16.56 2.95 9.66
C ASP A 30 -15.88 1.58 9.49
N ALA A 31 -14.90 1.48 8.59
CA ALA A 31 -14.12 0.26 8.38
C ALA A 31 -13.43 -0.18 9.68
N LEU A 32 -13.47 -1.48 9.97
CA LEU A 32 -12.98 -2.04 11.22
C LEU A 32 -11.57 -2.63 11.06
N VAL A 33 -10.73 -2.38 12.06
CA VAL A 33 -9.43 -3.06 12.18
C VAL A 33 -9.65 -4.57 12.28
N ILE A 34 -8.77 -5.34 11.63
CA ILE A 34 -8.81 -6.80 11.66
C ILE A 34 -8.71 -7.36 13.08
N ASP A 35 -9.40 -8.46 13.34
CA ASP A 35 -9.26 -9.19 14.61
C ASP A 35 -7.86 -9.80 14.78
N ALA A 36 -7.36 -9.78 16.01
CA ALA A 36 -6.01 -10.24 16.33
C ALA A 36 -5.80 -11.74 16.06
N ALA A 37 -6.81 -12.58 16.24
CA ALA A 37 -6.71 -14.02 15.96
C ALA A 37 -6.66 -14.28 14.45
N GLN A 38 -7.43 -13.53 13.66
CA GLN A 38 -7.37 -13.61 12.18
C GLN A 38 -6.00 -13.20 11.66
N LEU A 39 -5.46 -12.06 12.13
CA LEU A 39 -4.13 -11.58 11.76
C LEU A 39 -3.04 -12.59 12.15
N SER A 40 -3.11 -13.14 13.36
CA SER A 40 -2.14 -14.14 13.83
C SER A 40 -2.20 -15.42 13.01
N GLY A 41 -3.40 -15.86 12.63
CA GLY A 41 -3.61 -17.02 11.76
C GLY A 41 -2.99 -16.83 10.37
N PHE A 42 -3.17 -15.66 9.77
CA PHE A 42 -2.54 -15.31 8.49
C PHE A 42 -1.02 -15.37 8.58
N LEU A 43 -0.41 -14.66 9.55
CA LEU A 43 1.04 -14.59 9.72
C LEU A 43 1.67 -15.97 10.00
N ALA A 44 0.94 -16.87 10.65
CA ALA A 44 1.40 -18.24 10.84
C ALA A 44 1.45 -19.05 9.53
N SER A 45 0.61 -18.73 8.55
CA SER A 45 0.54 -19.40 7.25
C SER A 45 1.38 -18.73 6.15
N ALA A 46 1.72 -17.46 6.31
CA ALA A 46 2.38 -16.64 5.30
C ALA A 46 3.70 -16.06 5.84
N SER A 47 4.74 -16.90 5.91
CA SER A 47 6.00 -16.60 6.62
C SER A 47 6.81 -15.43 6.07
N ASP A 48 6.57 -15.01 4.82
CA ASP A 48 7.24 -13.86 4.22
C ASP A 48 6.63 -12.51 4.66
N TRP A 49 5.45 -12.55 5.26
CA TRP A 49 4.73 -11.37 5.74
C TRP A 49 5.05 -11.07 7.19
N GLU A 50 5.27 -9.79 7.48
CA GLU A 50 5.44 -9.25 8.82
C GLU A 50 4.50 -8.06 9.04
N VAL A 51 4.13 -7.83 10.31
CA VAL A 51 3.46 -6.58 10.71
C VAL A 51 4.52 -5.57 11.09
N ARG A 52 4.46 -4.40 10.48
CA ARG A 52 5.32 -3.26 10.79
C ARG A 52 4.48 -2.09 11.27
N THR A 53 5.12 -1.23 12.05
CA THR A 53 4.51 0.01 12.53
C THR A 53 5.51 1.14 12.34
N ASP A 54 5.04 2.25 11.77
CA ASP A 54 5.74 3.53 11.76
C ASP A 54 4.94 4.58 12.56
N ASP A 55 5.38 5.83 12.55
CA ASP A 55 4.75 6.90 13.34
C ASP A 55 3.28 7.16 12.97
N THR A 56 2.83 6.70 11.80
CA THR A 56 1.53 7.04 11.22
C THR A 56 0.61 5.85 11.01
N ARG A 57 1.14 4.62 10.97
CA ARG A 57 0.35 3.45 10.58
C ARG A 57 0.93 2.12 11.03
N ARG A 58 0.07 1.12 11.11
CA ARG A 58 0.44 -0.31 11.16
C ARG A 58 0.05 -0.98 9.84
N TYR A 59 0.94 -1.81 9.29
CA TYR A 59 0.82 -2.37 7.93
C TYR A 59 1.45 -3.76 7.83
N LEU A 60 0.98 -4.54 6.85
CA LEU A 60 1.61 -5.79 6.43
C LEU A 60 2.72 -5.47 5.43
N SER A 61 3.85 -6.15 5.53
CA SER A 61 4.99 -5.98 4.62
C SER A 61 5.59 -7.33 4.24
N ALA A 62 5.86 -7.53 2.95
CA ALA A 62 6.65 -8.64 2.44
C ALA A 62 7.61 -8.17 1.34
N THR A 63 8.78 -8.80 1.24
CA THR A 63 9.77 -8.51 0.19
C THR A 63 10.08 -9.74 -0.63
N PHE A 64 9.80 -9.67 -1.93
CA PHE A 64 10.02 -10.71 -2.92
C PHE A 64 11.33 -10.45 -3.66
N LYS A 65 12.10 -11.50 -3.96
CA LYS A 65 13.44 -11.41 -4.58
C LYS A 65 13.41 -11.96 -6.01
N PHE A 66 14.19 -11.32 -6.89
CA PHE A 66 14.24 -11.58 -8.32
C PHE A 66 15.69 -11.50 -8.83
N GLY A 67 15.94 -12.03 -10.04
CA GLY A 67 17.27 -12.00 -10.67
C GLY A 67 17.68 -10.63 -11.20
N ASP A 68 16.69 -9.81 -11.61
CA ASP A 68 16.92 -8.49 -12.16
C ASP A 68 15.78 -7.49 -11.85
N PHE A 69 15.90 -6.28 -12.41
CA PHE A 69 14.90 -5.22 -12.25
C PHE A 69 13.61 -5.48 -13.04
N ALA A 70 13.70 -6.12 -14.21
CA ALA A 70 12.55 -6.33 -15.09
C ALA A 70 11.59 -7.36 -14.48
N GLU A 71 12.11 -8.42 -13.87
CA GLU A 71 11.34 -9.41 -13.12
C GLU A 71 10.64 -8.79 -11.89
N ALA A 72 11.36 -7.97 -11.12
CA ALA A 72 10.80 -7.27 -9.97
C ALA A 72 9.66 -6.33 -10.38
N TYR A 73 9.88 -5.55 -11.45
CA TYR A 73 8.85 -4.68 -12.04
C TYR A 73 7.65 -5.48 -12.52
N ALA A 74 7.86 -6.60 -13.23
CA ALA A 74 6.79 -7.44 -13.74
C ALA A 74 5.93 -8.03 -12.61
N TYR A 75 6.53 -8.39 -11.48
CA TYR A 75 5.78 -8.80 -10.29
C TYR A 75 4.98 -7.64 -9.70
N GLY A 76 5.61 -6.47 -9.50
CA GLY A 76 4.91 -5.27 -9.04
C GLY A 76 3.72 -4.88 -9.92
N ALA A 77 3.83 -5.03 -11.24
CA ALA A 77 2.74 -4.80 -12.17
C ALA A 77 1.57 -5.79 -11.99
N ARG A 78 1.84 -7.06 -11.66
CA ARG A 78 0.79 -8.03 -11.31
C ARG A 78 0.08 -7.65 -10.02
N VAL A 79 0.83 -7.22 -9.01
CA VAL A 79 0.25 -6.73 -7.75
C VAL A 79 -0.59 -5.47 -7.97
N ALA A 80 -0.16 -4.56 -8.84
CA ALA A 80 -0.93 -3.38 -9.20
C ALA A 80 -2.25 -3.75 -9.91
N ALA A 81 -2.24 -4.73 -10.81
CA ALA A 81 -3.46 -5.21 -11.46
C ALA A 81 -4.43 -5.86 -10.45
N LEU A 82 -3.92 -6.67 -9.51
CA LEU A 82 -4.69 -7.22 -8.40
C LEU A 82 -5.30 -6.09 -7.54
N ALA A 83 -4.52 -5.07 -7.22
CA ALA A 83 -4.97 -3.92 -6.45
C ALA A 83 -6.13 -3.17 -7.14
N ASP A 84 -6.03 -2.94 -8.45
CA ASP A 84 -7.08 -2.28 -9.23
C ASP A 84 -8.35 -3.13 -9.34
N GLU A 85 -8.23 -4.45 -9.45
CA GLU A 85 -9.38 -5.37 -9.47
C GLU A 85 -10.21 -5.29 -8.17
N HIS A 86 -9.52 -5.12 -7.04
CA HIS A 86 -10.15 -5.03 -5.73
C HIS A 86 -10.40 -3.58 -5.26
N GLY A 87 -10.00 -2.58 -6.05
CA GLY A 87 -10.12 -1.17 -5.70
C GLY A 87 -9.41 -0.82 -4.38
N HIS A 88 -8.30 -1.47 -4.06
CA HIS A 88 -7.53 -1.25 -2.84
C HIS A 88 -6.05 -1.32 -3.14
N HIS A 89 -5.30 -0.27 -2.79
CA HIS A 89 -3.95 -0.07 -3.32
C HIS A 89 -2.87 -0.19 -2.24
N PRO A 90 -1.82 -1.01 -2.47
CA PRO A 90 -0.68 -1.10 -1.58
C PRO A 90 0.32 0.01 -1.88
N ARG A 91 1.33 0.12 -1.02
CA ARG A 91 2.62 0.68 -1.44
C ARG A 91 3.43 -0.42 -2.12
N ILE A 92 3.91 -0.14 -3.32
CA ILE A 92 4.81 -1.02 -4.07
C ILE A 92 6.14 -0.30 -4.22
N THR A 93 7.22 -0.91 -3.71
CA THR A 93 8.59 -0.42 -3.90
C THR A 93 9.35 -1.40 -4.78
N ILE A 94 9.86 -0.92 -5.92
CA ILE A 94 10.66 -1.72 -6.86
C ILE A 94 12.11 -1.28 -6.79
N GLU A 95 12.99 -2.24 -6.52
CA GLU A 95 14.44 -2.09 -6.54
C GLU A 95 15.05 -3.18 -7.43
N TYR A 96 16.35 -3.08 -7.74
CA TYR A 96 17.04 -4.14 -8.49
C TYR A 96 16.94 -5.47 -7.73
N GLY A 97 16.30 -6.47 -8.36
CA GLY A 97 16.12 -7.81 -7.81
C GLY A 97 15.17 -7.89 -6.61
N ARG A 98 14.35 -6.85 -6.33
CA ARG A 98 13.40 -6.86 -5.21
C ARG A 98 12.11 -6.10 -5.49
N ALA A 99 11.00 -6.63 -5.01
CA ALA A 99 9.74 -5.91 -4.87
C ALA A 99 9.25 -6.01 -3.42
N THR A 100 9.05 -4.89 -2.76
CA THR A 100 8.46 -4.82 -1.41
C THR A 100 7.03 -4.33 -1.53
N ILE A 101 6.10 -5.12 -0.98
CA ILE A 101 4.66 -4.83 -0.99
C ILE A 101 4.22 -4.53 0.44
N GLU A 102 3.54 -3.40 0.62
CA GLU A 102 2.98 -2.99 1.91
C GLU A 102 1.46 -2.78 1.80
N TRP A 103 0.68 -3.53 2.57
CA TRP A 103 -0.78 -3.41 2.64
C TRP A 103 -1.23 -2.79 3.95
N TRP A 104 -2.04 -1.74 3.86
CA TRP A 104 -2.78 -1.14 4.97
C TRP A 104 -3.93 -0.29 4.43
N SER A 105 -4.89 0.00 5.30
CA SER A 105 -6.01 0.85 4.97
C SER A 105 -5.72 2.29 5.39
N HIS A 106 -5.52 3.16 4.40
CA HIS A 106 -5.08 4.55 4.59
C HIS A 106 -5.99 5.34 5.54
N LYS A 107 -7.32 5.15 5.46
CA LYS A 107 -8.27 5.92 6.28
C LYS A 107 -8.23 5.57 7.76
N ILE A 108 -7.99 4.30 8.10
CA ILE A 108 -7.92 3.86 9.49
C ILE A 108 -6.49 3.85 10.03
N GLY A 109 -5.48 4.01 9.16
CA GLY A 109 -4.07 3.97 9.55
C GLY A 109 -3.63 2.59 10.10
N ASP A 110 -4.35 1.53 9.74
CA ASP A 110 -4.18 0.20 10.31
C ASP A 110 -4.58 -0.88 9.29
N ILE A 111 -4.44 -2.15 9.68
CA ILE A 111 -4.71 -3.34 8.88
C ILE A 111 -6.20 -3.68 8.97
N HIS A 112 -6.88 -3.65 7.82
CA HIS A 112 -8.23 -4.14 7.62
C HIS A 112 -8.22 -5.61 7.17
N ALA A 113 -9.36 -6.30 7.22
CA ALA A 113 -9.47 -7.68 6.74
C ALA A 113 -9.08 -7.81 5.25
N LEU A 114 -9.46 -6.82 4.43
CA LEU A 114 -9.10 -6.74 3.01
C LEU A 114 -7.59 -6.66 2.77
N ASP A 115 -6.84 -5.99 3.66
CA ASP A 115 -5.37 -5.95 3.59
C ASP A 115 -4.75 -7.33 3.74
N VAL A 116 -5.30 -8.16 4.65
CA VAL A 116 -4.87 -9.54 4.85
C VAL A 116 -5.24 -10.43 3.67
N GLU A 117 -6.45 -10.27 3.12
CA GLU A 117 -6.88 -11.01 1.93
C GLU A 117 -5.96 -10.72 0.74
N LEU A 118 -5.70 -9.45 0.46
CA LEU A 118 -4.84 -9.03 -0.65
C LEU A 118 -3.37 -9.38 -0.44
N ALA A 119 -2.88 -9.39 0.81
CA ALA A 119 -1.56 -9.93 1.13
C ALA A 119 -1.49 -11.44 0.81
N GLY A 120 -2.53 -12.21 1.11
CA GLY A 120 -2.66 -13.61 0.71
C GLY A 120 -2.64 -13.80 -0.81
N LEU A 121 -3.48 -13.06 -1.55
CA LEU A 121 -3.51 -13.14 -3.01
C LEU A 121 -2.17 -12.70 -3.64
N THR A 122 -1.51 -11.69 -3.06
CA THR A 122 -0.17 -11.24 -3.47
C THR A 122 0.86 -12.37 -3.37
N GLN A 123 0.80 -13.20 -2.32
CA GLN A 123 1.68 -14.38 -2.14
C GLN A 123 1.48 -15.40 -3.28
N GLU A 124 0.26 -15.54 -3.79
CA GLU A 124 -0.11 -16.52 -4.83
C GLU A 124 0.27 -16.09 -6.25
N LEU A 125 0.56 -14.80 -6.48
CA LEU A 125 0.90 -14.22 -7.81
C LEU A 125 2.20 -14.73 -8.46
N SER A 126 2.80 -15.77 -7.90
CA SER A 126 3.95 -16.53 -8.43
C SER A 126 5.18 -15.68 -8.75
N VAL A 127 6.25 -15.91 -8.01
CA VAL A 127 7.62 -15.71 -8.49
C VAL A 127 7.90 -16.91 -9.40
N SER A 128 7.76 -16.77 -10.72
CA SER A 128 8.33 -17.77 -11.64
C SER A 128 9.84 -17.72 -11.45
N GLY A 129 10.37 -18.69 -10.69
CA GLY A 129 11.80 -18.84 -10.40
C GLY A 129 12.60 -19.41 -11.55
#